data_AF-A0A151IRS8-F1
#
_entry.id   AF-A0A151IRS8-F1
#
_cell.length_a   1.000
_cell.length_b   1.000
_cell.length_c   1.000
_cell.angle_alpha   90.00
_cell.angle_beta   90.00
_cell.angle_gamma   90.00
#
_symmetry.space_group_name_H-M   'P 1'
#
loop_
_entity.id
_entity.type
_entity.pdbx_description
1 polymer ?
#
loop_
_entity_poly.entity_id
_entity_poly.type
_entity_poly.pdbx_seq_one_letter_code
_entity_poly.pdbx_strand_id
1 'polypeptide(L)'
;IRLLQWNCLGMRQNFLSILPTIVEFNILCIQETLLKEKSNFRVKGFNIIRKDITEPGERGVCTLIRNNVTYEIVDCADIRHPSVEFLIIKILCKDSDPIIVANIYRHTGQNTPNTFF
;
A
#
# COMPACT_ATOMS: atom_id res chain seq x y z
N ILE A 1 -6.26 -16.28 0.72
CA ILE A 1 -5.83 -14.92 0.34
C ILE A 1 -4.40 -15.00 -0.17
N ARG A 2 -4.10 -14.50 -1.37
CA ARG A 2 -2.74 -14.37 -1.91
C ARG A 2 -2.33 -12.89 -1.90
N LEU A 3 -1.15 -12.61 -1.36
CA LEU A 3 -0.60 -11.25 -1.25
C LEU A 3 0.68 -11.14 -2.08
N LEU A 4 0.81 -10.03 -2.81
CA LEU A 4 2.04 -9.60 -3.46
C LEU A 4 2.56 -8.35 -2.76
N GLN A 5 3.85 -8.30 -2.48
CA GLN A 5 4.52 -7.09 -2.04
C GLN A 5 5.53 -6.67 -3.11
N TRP A 6 5.55 -5.39 -3.46
CA TRP A 6 6.45 -4.89 -4.49
C TRP A 6 6.83 -3.43 -4.26
N ASN A 7 8.12 -3.15 -4.13
CA ASN A 7 8.63 -1.79 -4.26
C ASN A 7 8.80 -1.48 -5.75
N CYS A 8 7.99 -0.57 -6.28
CA CYS A 8 7.87 -0.34 -7.72
C CYS A 8 8.77 0.77 -8.26
N LEU A 9 9.45 1.55 -7.40
CA LEU A 9 10.33 2.66 -7.78
C LEU A 9 9.72 3.59 -8.83
N GLY A 10 8.42 3.87 -8.74
CA GLY A 10 7.66 4.65 -9.71
C GLY A 10 6.59 3.82 -10.42
N MET A 11 5.35 3.99 -9.96
CA MET A 11 4.21 3.21 -10.42
C MET A 11 3.91 3.41 -11.90
N ARG A 12 3.98 4.64 -12.42
CA ARG A 12 3.65 4.92 -13.82
C ARG A 12 4.56 4.23 -14.83
N GLN A 13 5.83 4.05 -14.48
CA GLN A 13 6.85 3.51 -15.37
C GLN A 13 6.84 1.98 -15.33
N ASN A 14 6.65 1.41 -14.14
CA ASN A 14 6.85 -0.02 -13.92
C ASN A 14 5.56 -0.83 -13.90
N PHE A 15 4.39 -0.24 -13.65
CA PHE A 15 3.17 -1.03 -13.38
C PHE A 15 2.74 -1.95 -14.53
N LEU A 16 2.99 -1.56 -15.79
CA LEU A 16 2.64 -2.39 -16.95
C LEU A 16 3.37 -3.73 -16.96
N SER A 17 4.57 -3.82 -16.40
CA SER A 17 5.35 -5.07 -16.41
C SER A 17 4.76 -6.16 -15.51
N ILE A 18 4.00 -5.79 -14.48
CA ILE A 18 3.43 -6.72 -13.51
C ILE A 18 1.95 -7.06 -13.76
N LEU A 19 1.29 -6.35 -14.68
CA LEU A 19 -0.14 -6.53 -14.98
C LEU A 19 -0.57 -7.98 -15.24
N PRO A 20 0.20 -8.82 -15.95
CA PRO A 20 -0.17 -10.22 -16.14
C PRO A 20 -0.18 -11.00 -14.84
N THR A 21 0.68 -10.65 -13.89
CA THR A 21 0.88 -11.39 -12.63
C THR A 21 -0.10 -10.94 -11.55
N ILE A 22 -0.55 -9.66 -11.57
CA ILE A 22 -1.42 -9.14 -10.50
C ILE A 22 -2.76 -9.88 -10.38
N VAL A 23 -3.20 -10.52 -11.47
CA VAL A 23 -4.49 -11.21 -11.51
C VAL A 23 -4.57 -12.39 -10.54
N GLU A 24 -3.42 -12.95 -10.18
CA GLU A 24 -3.28 -14.07 -9.26
C GLU A 24 -3.37 -13.70 -7.78
N PHE A 25 -3.33 -12.40 -7.48
CA PHE A 25 -3.29 -11.90 -6.11
C PHE A 25 -4.60 -11.24 -5.72
N ASN A 26 -4.93 -11.37 -4.44
CA ASN A 26 -6.07 -10.69 -3.83
C ASN A 26 -5.68 -9.29 -3.35
N ILE A 27 -4.44 -9.13 -2.90
CA ILE A 27 -3.92 -7.91 -2.29
C ILE A 27 -2.52 -7.63 -2.82
N LEU A 28 -2.28 -6.38 -3.20
CA LEU A 28 -0.96 -5.90 -3.60
C LEU A 28 -0.55 -4.75 -2.68
N CYS A 29 0.55 -4.95 -1.96
CA CYS A 29 1.20 -3.91 -1.17
C CYS A 29 2.32 -3.29 -2.00
N ILE A 30 2.12 -2.08 -2.49
CA ILE A 30 3.07 -1.40 -3.36
C ILE A 30 3.70 -0.20 -2.66
N GLN A 31 5.03 -0.12 -2.72
CA GLN A 31 5.84 0.97 -2.16
C GLN A 31 6.53 1.79 -3.27
N GLU A 32 6.99 2.98 -2.89
CA GLU A 32 7.60 3.98 -3.79
C GLU A 32 6.78 4.19 -5.05
N THR A 33 5.49 4.48 -4.87
CA THR A 33 4.58 4.66 -5.99
C THR A 33 4.93 5.92 -6.80
N LEU A 34 5.54 6.91 -6.14
CA LEU A 34 5.86 8.23 -6.66
C LEU A 34 4.65 8.94 -7.27
N LEU A 35 3.45 8.59 -6.80
CA LEU A 35 2.22 9.22 -7.23
C LEU A 35 1.94 10.50 -6.43
N LYS A 36 1.31 11.47 -7.09
CA LYS A 36 0.79 12.70 -6.49
C LYS A 36 -0.72 12.65 -6.44
N GLU A 37 -1.34 13.45 -5.58
CA GLU A 37 -2.80 13.49 -5.38
C GLU A 37 -3.60 13.62 -6.69
N LYS A 38 -3.12 14.44 -7.63
CA LYS A 38 -3.77 14.67 -8.94
C LYS A 38 -3.63 13.49 -9.92
N SER A 39 -2.96 12.40 -9.54
CA SER A 39 -2.79 11.24 -10.42
C SER A 39 -4.08 10.42 -10.53
N ASN A 40 -4.50 10.16 -11.76
CA ASN A 40 -5.69 9.36 -12.10
C ASN A 40 -5.43 7.84 -12.14
N PHE A 41 -4.46 7.34 -11.37
CA PHE A 41 -4.10 5.92 -11.37
C PHE A 41 -5.27 5.04 -10.95
N ARG A 42 -5.62 4.06 -11.80
CA ARG A 42 -6.72 3.11 -11.58
C ARG A 42 -6.35 1.75 -12.14
N VAL A 43 -6.86 0.70 -11.51
CA VAL A 43 -6.63 -0.70 -11.91
C VAL A 43 -7.96 -1.43 -11.88
N LYS A 44 -8.35 -2.01 -13.02
CA LYS A 44 -9.64 -2.69 -13.13
C LYS A 44 -9.69 -3.91 -12.19
N GLY A 45 -10.79 -4.03 -11.45
CA GLY A 45 -11.03 -5.16 -10.54
C GLY A 45 -10.35 -5.03 -9.17
N PHE A 46 -9.78 -3.86 -8.87
CA PHE A 46 -9.21 -3.54 -7.57
C PHE A 46 -9.75 -2.22 -7.03
N ASN A 47 -10.04 -2.20 -5.73
CA ASN A 47 -10.13 -1.01 -4.92
C ASN A 47 -8.70 -0.54 -4.57
N ILE A 48 -8.49 0.77 -4.47
CA ILE A 48 -7.17 1.36 -4.27
C ILE A 48 -7.21 2.26 -3.05
N ILE A 49 -6.34 1.98 -2.07
CA ILE A 49 -6.03 2.88 -0.96
C ILE A 49 -4.60 3.36 -1.17
N ARG A 50 -4.37 4.66 -1.04
CA ARG A 50 -3.06 5.26 -1.31
C ARG A 50 -2.75 6.40 -0.36
N LYS A 51 -1.48 6.54 -0.03
CA LYS A 51 -0.88 7.74 0.54
C LYS A 51 0.07 8.28 -0.52
N ASP A 52 -0.22 9.48 -1.00
CA ASP A 52 0.51 10.13 -2.09
C ASP A 52 1.59 11.06 -1.57
N ILE A 53 2.50 11.44 -2.47
CA ILE A 53 3.47 12.50 -2.22
C ILE A 53 2.73 13.83 -2.14
N THR A 54 2.76 14.40 -0.94
CA THR A 54 2.30 15.75 -0.60
C THR A 54 3.49 16.67 -0.32
N GLU A 55 4.56 16.14 0.28
CA GLU A 55 5.76 16.88 0.68
C GLU A 55 7.03 16.33 0.02
N PRO A 56 8.08 17.17 -0.15
CA PRO A 56 9.39 16.69 -0.61
C PRO A 56 9.97 15.60 0.29
N GLY A 57 10.44 14.51 -0.33
CA GLY A 57 11.06 13.39 0.37
C GLY A 57 10.13 12.19 0.57
N GLU A 58 8.82 12.38 0.50
CA GLU A 58 7.85 11.27 0.45
C GLU A 58 8.02 10.44 -0.84
N ARG A 59 7.68 9.16 -0.74
CA ARG A 59 7.75 8.18 -1.82
C ARG A 59 6.39 7.60 -2.17
N GLY A 60 5.43 7.63 -1.24
CA GLY A 60 4.07 7.16 -1.43
C GLY A 60 3.93 5.65 -1.37
N VAL A 61 2.81 5.20 -0.79
CA VAL A 61 2.44 3.78 -0.64
C VAL A 61 1.02 3.55 -1.15
N CYS A 62 0.76 2.36 -1.70
CA CYS A 62 -0.53 2.02 -2.28
C CYS A 62 -0.87 0.55 -2.02
N THR A 63 -2.07 0.29 -1.54
CA THR A 63 -2.60 -1.06 -1.33
C THR A 63 -3.78 -1.28 -2.28
N LEU A 64 -3.62 -2.23 -3.22
CA LEU A 64 -4.68 -2.63 -4.14
C LEU A 64 -5.36 -3.88 -3.57
N ILE A 65 -6.69 -3.86 -3.54
CA ILE A 65 -7.50 -4.91 -2.92
C ILE A 65 -8.54 -5.36 -3.94
N ARG A 66 -8.59 -6.65 -4.26
CA ARG A 66 -9.58 -7.19 -5.19
C ARG A 66 -11.00 -6.81 -4.77
N ASN A 67 -11.85 -6.46 -5.73
CA ASN A 67 -13.21 -5.96 -5.45
C ASN A 67 -14.10 -6.91 -4.64
N ASN A 68 -13.81 -8.22 -4.67
CA ASN A 68 -14.56 -9.23 -3.93
C ASN A 68 -13.99 -9.53 -2.53
N VAL A 69 -12.94 -8.80 -2.10
CA VAL A 69 -12.38 -8.91 -0.75
C VAL A 69 -13.03 -7.85 0.14
N THR A 70 -13.65 -8.28 1.23
CA THR A 70 -14.19 -7.39 2.26
C THR A 70 -13.06 -6.94 3.18
N TYR A 71 -12.94 -5.64 3.43
CA TYR A 71 -11.89 -5.06 4.26
C TYR A 71 -12.36 -3.80 4.99
N GLU A 72 -11.61 -3.47 6.05
CA GLU A 72 -11.69 -2.21 6.78
C GLU A 72 -10.32 -1.51 6.68
N ILE A 73 -10.32 -0.18 6.58
CA ILE A 73 -9.09 0.61 6.71
C ILE A 73 -8.84 0.79 8.21
N VAL A 74 -7.63 0.47 8.67
CA VAL A 74 -7.24 0.75 10.05
C VAL A 74 -6.74 2.18 10.08
N ASP A 75 -7.44 3.05 10.79
CA ASP A 75 -7.04 4.44 10.95
C ASP A 75 -5.80 4.52 11.84
N CYS A 76 -4.77 5.17 11.32
CA CYS A 76 -3.50 5.42 11.97
C CYS A 76 -3.07 6.87 11.74
N ALA A 77 -4.02 7.79 11.55
CA ALA A 77 -3.73 9.18 11.23
C ALA A 77 -2.81 9.86 12.25
N ASP A 78 -2.91 9.47 13.52
CA ASP A 78 -2.10 10.00 14.63
C ASP A 78 -0.71 9.36 14.74
N ILE A 79 -0.47 8.23 14.06
CA ILE A 79 0.81 7.52 14.08
C ILE A 79 1.60 7.97 12.86
N ARG A 80 2.54 8.91 13.05
CA ARG A 80 3.39 9.43 11.98
C ARG A 80 4.83 9.49 12.43
N HIS A 81 5.73 9.10 11.54
CA HIS A 81 7.15 9.36 11.71
C HIS A 81 7.81 9.62 10.34
N PRO A 82 8.72 10.60 10.23
CA PRO A 82 9.35 10.95 8.95
C PRO A 82 10.11 9.81 8.27
N SER A 83 10.49 8.76 9.00
CA SER A 83 11.23 7.63 8.44
C SER A 83 10.35 6.51 7.85
N VAL A 84 9.03 6.57 7.99
CA VAL A 84 8.13 5.49 7.57
C VAL A 84 6.86 6.04 6.92
N GLU A 85 6.48 5.43 5.81
CA GLU A 85 5.15 5.57 5.21
C GLU A 85 4.43 4.23 5.24
N PHE A 86 3.15 4.21 5.57
CA PHE A 86 2.42 2.96 5.64
C PHE A 86 0.91 3.11 5.43
N LEU A 87 0.27 1.98 5.12
CA LEU A 87 -1.18 1.80 5.08
C LEU A 87 -1.51 0.47 5.74
N ILE A 88 -2.52 0.45 6.60
CA ILE A 88 -2.95 -0.78 7.27
C ILE A 88 -4.40 -1.07 6.90
N ILE A 89 -4.66 -2.32 6.51
CA ILE A 89 -6.00 -2.82 6.26
C ILE A 89 -6.26 -4.06 7.11
N LYS A 90 -7.52 -4.26 7.45
CA LYS A 90 -8.04 -5.46 8.09
C LYS A 90 -8.95 -6.18 7.12
N ILE A 91 -8.55 -7.37 6.71
CA ILE A 91 -9.31 -8.23 5.81
C ILE A 91 -10.31 -9.02 6.64
N LEU A 92 -11.59 -8.95 6.29
CA LEU A 92 -12.63 -9.69 6.98
C LEU A 92 -12.79 -11.07 6.33
N CYS A 93 -12.63 -12.12 7.13
CA CYS A 93 -12.81 -13.50 6.70
C CYS A 93 -14.12 -14.03 7.29
N LYS A 94 -14.89 -14.78 6.48
CA LYS A 94 -16.22 -15.25 6.88
C LYS A 94 -16.17 -16.30 7.99
N ASP A 95 -15.22 -17.22 7.89
CA ASP A 95 -15.14 -18.42 8.73
C ASP A 95 -13.78 -18.54 9.46
N SER A 96 -13.05 -17.43 9.56
CA SER A 96 -11.76 -17.37 10.26
C SER A 96 -11.51 -15.98 10.83
N ASP A 97 -10.51 -15.86 11.69
CA ASP A 97 -10.08 -14.58 12.21
C ASP A 97 -9.68 -13.61 11.09
N PRO A 98 -9.91 -12.29 11.29
CA PRO A 98 -9.51 -11.28 10.33
C PRO A 98 -7.99 -11.21 10.21
N ILE A 99 -7.52 -10.87 9.01
CA ILE A 99 -6.08 -10.75 8.72
C ILE A 99 -5.72 -9.27 8.66
N ILE A 100 -4.76 -8.85 9.49
CA ILE A 100 -4.19 -7.49 9.42
C ILE A 100 -3.03 -7.48 8.42
N VAL A 101 -3.07 -6.56 7.47
CA VAL A 101 -2.01 -6.33 6.49
C VAL A 101 -1.50 -4.91 6.63
N ALA A 102 -0.22 -4.78 6.98
CA ALA A 102 0.49 -3.50 7.02
C ALA A 102 1.42 -3.39 5.81
N ASN A 103 1.09 -2.48 4.88
CA ASN A 103 1.95 -2.09 3.78
C ASN A 103 2.89 -0.99 4.26
N ILE A 104 4.18 -1.29 4.43
CA ILE A 104 5.14 -0.39 5.06
C ILE A 104 6.29 -0.10 4.09
N TYR A 105 6.64 1.17 3.96
CA TYR A 105 7.85 1.66 3.33
C TYR A 105 8.72 2.39 4.35
N ARG A 106 10.00 2.03 4.40
CA ARG A 106 11.00 2.68 5.25
C ARG A 106 11.92 3.52 4.38
N HIS A 107 12.06 4.81 4.71
CA HIS A 107 13.00 5.68 4.02
C HIS A 107 14.46 5.27 4.30
N THR A 108 15.28 5.25 3.26
CA THR A 108 16.72 5.02 3.39
C THR A 108 17.39 6.23 4.05
N GLY A 109 18.47 5.98 4.80
CA GLY A 109 19.27 7.04 5.44
C GLY A 109 18.60 7.77 6.61
N GLN A 110 17.40 7.37 7.03
CA GLN A 110 16.70 7.95 8.18
C GLN A 110 16.83 7.02 9.40
N ASN A 111 17.07 7.60 10.58
CA ASN A 111 16.99 6.86 11.83
C ASN A 111 15.53 6.47 12.07
N THR A 112 15.28 5.17 12.12
CA THR A 112 13.96 4.63 12.42
C THR A 112 13.96 4.22 13.88
N PRO A 113 13.03 4.73 14.71
CA PRO A 113 12.99 4.38 16.12
C PRO A 113 12.68 2.88 16.28
N ASN A 114 13.14 2.29 17.38
CA ASN A 114 12.89 0.89 17.70
C ASN A 114 11.41 0.61 18.02
N THR A 115 10.62 1.66 18.31
CA THR A 115 9.21 1.59 18.70
C THR A 115 8.45 2.83 18.21
N PHE A 116 7.22 2.63 17.74
CA PHE A 116 6.23 3.68 17.49
C PHE A 116 5.12 3.54 18.55
N PHE A 117 4.73 4.64 19.19
CA PHE A 117 3.62 4.70 20.16
C PHE A 117 2.53 5.60 19.61
#